data_AF-R5P217-F1
#
_entry.id   AF-R5P217-F1
#
_cell.length_a   1.000
_cell.length_b   1.000
_cell.length_c   1.000
_cell.angle_alpha   90.00
_cell.angle_beta   90.00
_cell.angle_gamma   90.00
#
_symmetry.space_group_name_H-M   'P 1'
#
loop_
_entity.id
_entity.type
_entity.pdbx_description
1 polymer ?
#
loop_
_entity_poly.entity_id
_entity_poly.type
_entity_poly.pdbx_seq_one_letter_code
_entity_poly.pdbx_strand_id
1 'polypeptide(L)'
;MYDQSLGRWFTTDPLSEKYYGLSPYVYCGNNPLRYVDPDGREVRGITKQDAQNFRNDIYKVLADDKFANVRTLIDIKGKTFKSIDAGKLSSAMEGLTLTDDESVYITMITGAINSKDVYTVEYVSEEYTSSEGAKAFVNHMNKELGEGIGDKMVTPDGKLSSAWIRNSGDGLNVPTQNGPHSFIGGSLQGSERAVTSGHEVFGHGIPAAKKLKPAENNANAIRTDNLIRRILGLPQRDGSNHGGYKEGHVINPYILPILK
;
A
#
# COMPACT_ATOMS: atom_id res chain seq x y z
N MET A 1 -14.48 24.71 11.00
CA MET A 1 -13.94 24.58 9.62
C MET A 1 -12.44 24.80 9.70
N TYR A 2 -11.62 23.98 9.01
CA TYR A 2 -10.15 23.96 9.12
C TYR A 2 -9.50 24.74 7.97
N ASP A 3 -8.50 25.57 8.25
CA ASP A 3 -7.69 26.24 7.23
C ASP A 3 -6.41 25.45 6.96
N GLN A 4 -6.32 24.85 5.78
CA GLN A 4 -5.17 24.07 5.34
C GLN A 4 -3.94 24.93 5.05
N SER A 5 -4.11 26.20 4.70
CA SER A 5 -3.00 27.12 4.38
C SER A 5 -2.29 27.63 5.63
N LEU A 6 -3.04 27.77 6.74
CA LEU A 6 -2.53 28.30 8.01
C LEU A 6 -2.33 27.24 9.10
N GLY A 7 -2.90 26.03 8.93
CA GLY A 7 -2.82 24.95 9.91
C GLY A 7 -3.57 25.25 11.21
N ARG A 8 -4.71 25.96 11.14
CA ARG A 8 -5.48 26.43 12.30
C ARG A 8 -7.00 26.23 12.12
N TRP A 9 -7.72 26.26 13.23
CA TRP A 9 -9.19 26.29 13.22
C TRP A 9 -9.72 27.71 13.06
N PHE A 10 -10.81 27.89 12.30
CA PHE A 10 -11.54 29.16 12.22
C PHE A 10 -12.43 29.45 13.44
N THR A 11 -12.66 28.43 14.28
CA THR A 11 -13.51 28.51 15.48
C THR A 11 -12.78 27.87 16.66
N THR A 12 -13.13 28.30 17.87
CA THR A 12 -12.54 27.81 19.12
C THR A 12 -12.73 26.30 19.28
N ASP A 13 -11.68 25.57 19.66
CA ASP A 13 -11.72 24.14 19.94
C ASP A 13 -12.66 23.88 21.15
N PRO A 14 -13.69 23.03 21.01
CA PRO A 14 -14.62 22.69 22.10
C PRO A 14 -13.95 22.06 23.33
N LEU A 15 -12.72 21.55 23.21
CA LEU A 15 -11.94 20.96 24.31
C LEU A 15 -10.82 21.88 24.82
N SER A 16 -10.79 23.14 24.36
CA SER A 16 -9.78 24.13 24.76
C SER A 16 -9.64 24.30 26.27
N GLU A 17 -10.72 24.14 27.03
CA GLU A 17 -10.72 24.21 28.51
C GLU A 17 -9.95 23.07 29.19
N LYS A 18 -9.60 21.99 28.48
CA LYS A 18 -8.74 20.93 29.03
C LYS A 18 -7.24 21.23 28.87
N TYR A 19 -6.89 22.24 28.07
CA TYR A 19 -5.51 22.54 27.67
C TYR A 19 -5.22 24.04 27.76
N TYR A 20 -5.34 24.61 28.96
CA TYR A 20 -5.15 26.04 29.21
C TYR A 20 -3.80 26.63 28.75
N GLY A 21 -2.78 25.79 28.52
CA GLY A 21 -1.46 26.20 28.02
C GLY A 21 -1.33 26.29 26.50
N LEU A 22 -2.37 25.91 25.74
CA LEU A 22 -2.37 25.93 24.27
C LEU A 22 -3.43 26.92 23.76
N SER A 23 -3.11 27.59 22.65
CA SER A 23 -4.10 28.48 22.03
C SER A 23 -5.31 27.66 21.55
N PRO A 24 -6.53 28.15 21.77
CA PRO A 24 -7.76 27.40 21.48
C PRO A 24 -8.05 27.23 19.98
N TYR A 25 -7.14 27.68 19.11
CA TYR A 25 -7.22 27.55 17.65
C TYR A 25 -6.15 26.62 17.06
N VAL A 26 -5.37 25.94 17.92
CA VAL A 26 -4.22 25.11 17.52
C VAL A 26 -4.68 23.74 17.03
N TYR A 27 -4.23 23.36 15.83
CA TYR A 27 -4.43 22.03 15.26
C TYR A 27 -3.29 21.07 15.69
N CYS A 28 -3.63 19.86 16.14
CA CYS A 28 -2.68 18.81 16.56
C CYS A 28 -1.58 19.25 17.54
N GLY A 29 -1.86 20.21 18.44
CA GLY A 29 -0.83 20.74 19.36
C GLY A 29 0.39 21.34 18.63
N ASN A 30 0.20 21.88 17.42
CA ASN A 30 1.26 22.37 16.53
C ASN A 30 2.24 21.28 16.04
N ASN A 31 1.88 20.00 16.17
CA ASN A 31 2.67 18.88 15.69
C ASN A 31 1.80 17.87 14.91
N PRO A 32 1.33 18.23 13.70
CA PRO A 32 0.51 17.36 12.85
C PRO A 32 1.26 16.14 12.32
N LEU A 33 2.59 16.07 12.52
CA LEU A 33 3.41 14.88 12.26
C LEU A 33 3.29 13.83 13.38
N ARG A 34 2.87 14.21 14.60
CA ARG A 34 2.91 13.33 15.79
C ARG A 34 1.54 12.82 16.27
N TYR A 35 0.45 13.54 16.02
CA TYR A 35 -0.88 13.13 16.49
C TYR A 35 -1.87 12.99 15.33
N VAL A 36 -2.24 11.74 15.05
CA VAL A 36 -3.10 11.37 13.92
C VAL A 36 -4.16 10.36 14.43
N ASP A 37 -5.44 10.72 14.28
CA ASP A 37 -6.67 10.04 14.76
C ASP A 37 -6.73 8.50 14.51
N PRO A 38 -6.96 7.63 15.52
CA PRO A 38 -6.75 6.17 15.43
C PRO A 38 -7.82 5.32 14.72
N ASP A 39 -8.97 5.85 14.25
CA ASP A 39 -10.15 5.00 13.98
C ASP A 39 -10.46 4.61 12.51
N GLY A 40 -9.45 4.42 11.65
CA GLY A 40 -9.72 3.94 10.28
C GLY A 40 -8.53 3.67 9.37
N ARG A 41 -7.41 3.20 9.90
CA ARG A 41 -6.10 3.20 9.23
C ARG A 41 -5.45 1.84 9.23
N GLU A 42 -5.47 1.10 8.13
CA GLU A 42 -4.87 -0.24 8.13
C GLU A 42 -4.41 -0.75 6.77
N VAL A 43 -3.19 -1.27 6.75
CA VAL A 43 -2.89 -2.43 5.89
C VAL A 43 -3.50 -3.65 6.55
N ARG A 44 -4.27 -4.45 5.82
CA ARG A 44 -4.81 -5.71 6.32
C ARG A 44 -4.81 -6.81 5.27
N GLY A 45 -4.63 -8.03 5.72
CA GLY A 45 -4.93 -9.23 4.94
C GLY A 45 -6.44 -9.49 4.90
N ILE A 46 -6.91 -10.20 3.88
CA ILE A 46 -8.24 -10.83 3.91
C ILE A 46 -8.30 -11.85 5.04
N THR A 47 -7.26 -12.66 5.17
CA THR A 47 -7.04 -13.59 6.26
C THR A 47 -5.85 -13.18 7.13
N LYS A 48 -5.70 -13.83 8.30
CA LYS A 48 -4.49 -13.71 9.12
C LYS A 48 -3.25 -14.19 8.35
N GLN A 49 -3.39 -15.22 7.52
CA GLN A 49 -2.28 -15.76 6.74
C GLN A 49 -1.83 -14.77 5.66
N ASP A 50 -2.75 -14.03 5.04
CA ASP A 50 -2.39 -12.98 4.07
C ASP A 50 -1.57 -11.87 4.73
N ALA A 51 -1.99 -11.41 5.91
CA ALA A 51 -1.23 -10.41 6.66
C ALA A 51 0.16 -10.92 7.06
N GLN A 52 0.27 -12.20 7.44
CA GLN A 52 1.54 -12.84 7.74
C GLN A 52 2.44 -12.95 6.50
N ASN A 53 1.88 -13.37 5.37
CA ASN A 53 2.61 -13.48 4.10
C ASN A 53 3.14 -12.11 3.67
N PHE A 54 2.31 -11.06 3.75
CA PHE A 54 2.73 -9.71 3.39
C PHE A 54 3.82 -9.17 4.32
N ARG A 55 3.72 -9.43 5.62
CA ARG A 55 4.78 -9.09 6.57
C ARG A 55 6.08 -9.80 6.26
N ASN A 56 6.02 -11.09 5.92
CA ASN A 56 7.19 -11.89 5.54
C ASN A 56 7.83 -11.37 4.24
N ASP A 57 7.01 -10.91 3.30
CA ASP A 57 7.47 -10.33 2.05
C ASP A 57 8.18 -8.98 2.30
N ILE A 58 7.65 -8.14 3.20
CA ILE A 58 8.36 -6.93 3.68
C ILE A 58 9.70 -7.30 4.34
N TYR A 59 9.71 -8.31 5.20
CA TYR A 59 10.95 -8.77 5.85
C TYR A 59 11.96 -9.33 4.85
N LYS A 60 11.50 -9.93 3.75
CA LYS A 60 12.36 -10.42 2.68
C LYS A 60 13.08 -9.27 1.99
N VAL A 61 12.41 -8.16 1.73
CA VAL A 61 13.03 -6.96 1.15
C VAL A 61 13.96 -6.29 2.15
N LEU A 62 13.55 -6.20 3.42
CA LEU A 62 14.38 -5.69 4.50
C LEU A 62 15.18 -6.81 5.17
N ALA A 63 15.82 -7.72 4.44
CA ALA A 63 16.47 -8.89 5.04
C ALA A 63 17.80 -8.56 5.77
N ASP A 64 18.49 -7.50 5.37
CA ASP A 64 19.77 -7.08 5.96
C ASP A 64 19.64 -6.85 7.48
N ASP A 65 20.63 -7.28 8.24
CA ASP A 65 20.63 -7.20 9.71
C ASP A 65 20.50 -5.76 10.23
N LYS A 66 20.95 -4.76 9.45
CA LYS A 66 20.79 -3.35 9.80
C LYS A 66 19.32 -2.93 9.99
N PHE A 67 18.39 -3.66 9.38
CA PHE A 67 16.95 -3.40 9.51
C PHE A 67 16.26 -4.18 10.63
N ALA A 68 16.99 -4.91 11.48
CA ALA A 68 16.40 -5.72 12.55
C ALA A 68 15.42 -4.93 13.42
N ASN A 69 15.81 -3.72 13.86
CA ASN A 69 14.95 -2.87 14.69
C ASN A 69 13.70 -2.40 13.93
N VAL A 70 13.83 -2.01 12.66
CA VAL A 70 12.69 -1.62 11.80
C VAL A 70 11.70 -2.79 11.67
N ARG A 71 12.19 -4.01 11.43
CA ARG A 71 11.35 -5.22 11.32
C ARG A 71 10.52 -5.44 12.59
N THR A 72 11.06 -5.17 13.78
CA THR A 72 10.30 -5.34 15.05
C THR A 72 9.07 -4.44 15.17
N LEU A 73 9.05 -3.31 14.46
CA LEU A 73 7.92 -2.37 14.48
C LEU A 73 6.77 -2.82 13.56
N ILE A 74 7.05 -3.66 12.57
CA ILE A 74 6.08 -4.16 11.59
C ILE A 74 5.40 -5.39 12.21
N ASP A 75 4.38 -5.11 13.03
CA ASP A 75 3.64 -6.12 13.77
C ASP A 75 2.18 -6.21 13.31
N ILE A 76 1.58 -7.38 13.51
CA ILE A 76 0.19 -7.67 13.10
C ILE A 76 -0.64 -8.12 14.31
N LYS A 77 -1.91 -7.72 14.34
CA LYS A 77 -2.93 -8.21 15.29
C LYS A 77 -4.06 -8.86 14.48
N GLY A 78 -4.14 -10.19 14.52
CA GLY A 78 -5.07 -10.92 13.66
C GLY A 78 -4.68 -10.74 12.20
N LYS A 79 -5.56 -10.13 11.40
CA LYS A 79 -5.34 -9.85 9.97
C LYS A 79 -4.88 -8.41 9.67
N THR A 80 -4.70 -7.58 10.69
CA THR A 80 -4.42 -6.14 10.53
C THR A 80 -3.01 -5.80 11.00
N PHE A 81 -2.31 -4.91 10.28
CA PHE A 81 -1.03 -4.33 10.73
C PHE A 81 -1.26 -3.27 11.79
N LYS A 82 -0.42 -3.27 12.84
CA LYS A 82 -0.45 -2.23 13.86
C LYS A 82 0.22 -0.96 13.33
N SER A 83 -0.36 0.19 13.66
CA SER A 83 0.26 1.49 13.39
C SER A 83 1.69 1.56 13.94
N ILE A 84 2.60 2.15 13.17
CA ILE A 84 4.00 2.32 13.55
C ILE A 84 4.16 3.71 14.19
N ASP A 85 4.62 3.74 15.45
CA ASP A 85 4.94 4.98 16.14
C ASP A 85 6.15 5.68 15.50
N ALA A 86 5.99 6.97 15.19
CA ALA A 86 7.01 7.75 14.50
C ALA A 86 8.29 7.92 15.32
N GLY A 87 8.18 8.03 16.65
CA GLY A 87 9.34 8.14 17.54
C GLY A 87 10.14 6.83 17.57
N LYS A 88 9.45 5.70 17.70
CA LYS A 88 10.08 4.38 17.64
C LYS A 88 10.71 4.10 16.29
N LEU A 89 10.06 4.51 15.20
CA LEU A 89 10.64 4.42 13.85
C LEU A 89 11.93 5.24 13.74
N SER A 90 11.90 6.49 14.21
CA SER A 90 13.09 7.35 14.23
C SER A 90 14.24 6.71 15.00
N SER A 91 13.98 6.14 16.19
CA SER A 91 15.00 5.44 16.97
C SER A 91 15.49 4.16 16.29
N ALA A 92 14.61 3.41 15.62
CA ALA A 92 14.98 2.20 14.90
C ALA A 92 15.85 2.47 13.66
N MET A 93 15.77 3.68 13.10
CA MET A 93 16.54 4.13 11.94
C MET A 93 17.80 4.92 12.32
N GLU A 94 17.99 5.24 13.61
CA GLU A 94 19.11 6.06 14.08
C GLU A 94 20.45 5.38 13.78
N GLY A 95 21.38 6.13 13.16
CA GLY A 95 22.71 5.64 12.80
C GLY A 95 22.76 4.70 11.60
N LEU A 96 21.64 4.40 10.94
CA LEU A 96 21.65 3.61 9.71
C LEU A 96 22.08 4.45 8.50
N THR A 97 23.00 3.92 7.70
CA THR A 97 23.26 4.44 6.35
C THR A 97 22.33 3.74 5.37
N LEU A 98 21.41 4.51 4.78
CA LEU A 98 20.40 4.04 3.85
C LEU A 98 20.74 4.46 2.42
N THR A 99 20.47 3.59 1.46
CA THR A 99 20.34 4.00 0.06
C THR A 99 18.99 4.72 -0.14
N ASP A 100 18.86 5.44 -1.25
CA ASP A 100 17.59 6.07 -1.63
C ASP A 100 16.47 5.05 -1.76
N ASP A 101 16.75 3.87 -2.33
CA ASP A 101 15.79 2.78 -2.48
C ASP A 101 15.28 2.27 -1.12
N GLU A 102 16.19 2.04 -0.17
CA GLU A 102 15.86 1.56 1.17
C GLU A 102 15.03 2.59 1.94
N SER A 103 15.41 3.87 1.86
CA SER A 103 14.68 4.98 2.47
C SER A 103 13.26 5.11 1.91
N VAL A 104 13.11 5.04 0.58
CA VAL A 104 11.81 5.09 -0.09
C VAL A 104 10.97 3.85 0.23
N TYR A 105 11.56 2.66 0.28
CA TYR A 105 10.83 1.43 0.64
C TYR A 105 10.25 1.50 2.05
N ILE A 106 11.06 1.91 3.03
CA ILE A 106 10.62 2.08 4.42
C ILE A 106 9.51 3.15 4.49
N THR A 107 9.63 4.23 3.72
CA THR A 107 8.60 5.28 3.64
C THR A 107 7.29 4.75 3.06
N MET A 108 7.33 3.91 2.02
CA MET A 108 6.11 3.29 1.45
C MET A 108 5.42 2.37 2.47
N ILE A 109 6.17 1.52 3.17
CA ILE A 109 5.63 0.61 4.18
C ILE A 109 4.97 1.38 5.31
N THR A 110 5.72 2.31 5.92
CA THR A 110 5.26 3.06 7.09
C THR A 110 4.11 4.00 6.73
N GLY A 111 4.18 4.61 5.54
CA GLY A 111 3.11 5.42 4.98
C GLY A 111 1.82 4.63 4.75
N ALA A 112 1.90 3.44 4.14
CA ALA A 112 0.74 2.58 3.92
C ALA A 112 0.14 2.08 5.24
N ILE A 113 0.97 1.58 6.17
CA ILE A 113 0.52 1.07 7.48
C ILE A 113 -0.17 2.16 8.31
N ASN A 114 0.32 3.40 8.23
CA ASN A 114 -0.23 4.53 8.97
C ASN A 114 -1.25 5.35 8.15
N SER A 115 -1.60 4.92 6.93
CA SER A 115 -2.49 5.67 6.02
C SER A 115 -3.94 5.66 6.50
N LYS A 116 -4.71 6.68 6.11
CA LYS A 116 -6.18 6.69 6.26
C LYS A 116 -6.89 5.74 5.31
N ASP A 117 -6.23 5.35 4.24
CA ASP A 117 -6.77 4.40 3.27
C ASP A 117 -6.50 2.97 3.72
N VAL A 118 -7.42 2.06 3.41
CA VAL A 118 -7.33 0.64 3.72
C VAL A 118 -6.64 -0.09 2.58
N TYR A 119 -5.42 -0.58 2.84
CA TYR A 119 -4.66 -1.40 1.89
C TYR A 119 -4.99 -2.87 2.14
N THR A 120 -5.90 -3.42 1.35
CA THR A 120 -6.31 -4.82 1.48
C THR A 120 -5.40 -5.71 0.65
N VAL A 121 -4.87 -6.77 1.27
CA VAL A 121 -3.94 -7.72 0.64
C VAL A 121 -4.56 -9.12 0.65
N GLU A 122 -4.56 -9.78 -0.51
CA GLU A 122 -5.13 -11.10 -0.68
C GLU A 122 -4.19 -11.99 -1.49
N TYR A 123 -3.66 -13.05 -0.87
CA TYR A 123 -2.90 -14.07 -1.58
C TYR A 123 -3.86 -15.15 -2.06
N VAL A 124 -4.00 -15.30 -3.38
CA VAL A 124 -4.97 -16.21 -3.98
C VAL A 124 -4.26 -17.49 -4.42
N SER A 125 -4.27 -18.50 -3.54
CA SER A 125 -3.72 -19.83 -3.79
C SER A 125 -4.74 -20.85 -4.30
N GLU A 126 -6.03 -20.54 -4.16
CA GLU A 126 -7.12 -21.42 -4.57
C GLU A 126 -7.65 -21.06 -5.97
N GLU A 127 -8.63 -21.83 -6.45
CA GLU A 127 -9.25 -21.61 -7.75
C GLU A 127 -9.97 -20.25 -7.83
N TYR A 128 -10.47 -19.74 -6.70
CA TYR A 128 -11.26 -18.50 -6.62
C TYR A 128 -10.70 -17.53 -5.57
N THR A 129 -11.00 -16.25 -5.76
CA THR A 129 -10.75 -15.23 -4.74
C THR A 129 -11.79 -15.32 -3.61
N SER A 130 -11.52 -14.60 -2.53
CA SER A 130 -12.48 -14.34 -1.45
C SER A 130 -13.70 -13.58 -1.97
N SER A 131 -14.82 -13.71 -1.26
CA SER A 131 -16.04 -12.95 -1.60
C SER A 131 -15.83 -11.43 -1.52
N GLU A 132 -14.92 -10.96 -0.67
CA GLU A 132 -14.57 -9.55 -0.58
C GLU A 132 -13.80 -9.10 -1.82
N GLY A 133 -12.79 -9.85 -2.23
CA GLY A 133 -12.02 -9.61 -3.44
C GLY A 133 -12.86 -9.68 -4.71
N ALA A 134 -13.72 -10.70 -4.85
CA ALA A 134 -14.65 -10.80 -5.97
C ALA A 134 -15.55 -9.56 -6.08
N LYS A 135 -16.12 -9.08 -4.96
CA LYS A 135 -16.93 -7.86 -4.94
C LYS A 135 -16.11 -6.61 -5.29
N ALA A 136 -14.89 -6.49 -4.76
CA ALA A 136 -14.01 -5.36 -5.08
C ALA A 136 -13.73 -5.28 -6.59
N PHE A 137 -13.40 -6.43 -7.21
CA PHE A 137 -13.16 -6.54 -8.63
C PHE A 137 -14.41 -6.23 -9.47
N VAL A 138 -15.55 -6.85 -9.15
CA VAL A 138 -16.83 -6.63 -9.86
C VAL A 138 -17.23 -5.17 -9.83
N ASN A 139 -17.19 -4.55 -8.65
CA ASN A 139 -17.52 -3.14 -8.49
C ASN A 139 -16.60 -2.24 -9.30
N HIS A 140 -15.30 -2.54 -9.31
CA HIS A 140 -14.33 -1.79 -10.11
C HIS A 140 -14.61 -1.94 -11.61
N MET A 141 -14.80 -3.17 -12.10
CA MET A 141 -15.10 -3.42 -13.51
C MET A 141 -16.43 -2.77 -13.95
N ASN A 142 -17.47 -2.82 -13.12
CA ASN A 142 -18.73 -2.13 -13.38
C ASN A 142 -18.57 -0.62 -13.50
N LYS A 143 -17.68 -0.04 -12.69
CA LYS A 143 -17.38 1.39 -12.73
C LYS A 143 -16.59 1.80 -13.97
N GLU A 144 -15.55 1.03 -14.34
CA GLU A 144 -14.65 1.40 -15.43
C GLU A 144 -15.17 0.99 -16.82
N LEU A 145 -15.92 -0.12 -16.90
CA LEU A 145 -16.37 -0.70 -18.18
C LEU A 145 -17.88 -0.57 -18.41
N GLY A 146 -18.64 -0.18 -17.38
CA GLY A 146 -20.09 -0.01 -17.43
C GLY A 146 -20.86 -0.99 -16.56
N GLU A 147 -22.04 -0.58 -16.10
CA GLU A 147 -22.87 -1.33 -15.16
C GLU A 147 -23.21 -2.74 -15.69
N GLY A 148 -23.04 -3.77 -14.84
CA GLY A 148 -23.33 -5.17 -15.18
C GLY A 148 -22.22 -5.90 -15.95
N ILE A 149 -21.11 -5.25 -16.30
CA ILE A 149 -19.98 -5.89 -16.98
C ILE A 149 -19.19 -6.78 -16.02
N GLY A 150 -18.87 -6.29 -14.83
CA GLY A 150 -18.18 -7.04 -13.78
C GLY A 150 -18.97 -8.27 -13.33
N ASP A 151 -20.30 -8.18 -13.24
CA ASP A 151 -21.16 -9.29 -12.85
C ASP A 151 -21.08 -10.49 -13.83
N LYS A 152 -20.75 -10.22 -15.09
CA LYS A 152 -20.52 -11.26 -16.11
C LYS A 152 -19.14 -11.91 -16.02
N MET A 153 -18.24 -11.38 -15.19
CA MET A 153 -16.86 -11.87 -15.00
C MET A 153 -16.71 -12.82 -13.81
N VAL A 154 -17.79 -13.05 -13.06
CA VAL A 154 -17.86 -13.99 -11.94
C VAL A 154 -18.81 -15.14 -12.25
N THR A 155 -18.69 -16.23 -11.51
CA THR A 155 -19.65 -17.35 -11.55
C THR A 155 -21.03 -16.90 -11.07
N PRO A 156 -22.12 -17.68 -11.34
CA PRO A 156 -23.46 -17.35 -10.85
C PRO A 156 -23.57 -17.18 -9.33
N ASP A 157 -22.70 -17.84 -8.55
CA ASP A 157 -22.59 -17.69 -7.09
C ASP A 157 -21.61 -16.58 -6.65
N GLY A 158 -21.13 -15.74 -7.60
CA GLY A 158 -20.37 -14.53 -7.33
C GLY A 158 -18.87 -14.75 -7.07
N LYS A 159 -18.29 -15.89 -7.50
CA LYS A 159 -16.87 -16.17 -7.32
C LYS A 159 -16.07 -15.67 -8.52
N LEU A 160 -14.95 -15.00 -8.22
CA LEU A 160 -13.99 -14.56 -9.23
C LEU A 160 -12.88 -15.61 -9.36
N SER A 161 -12.63 -16.10 -10.57
CA SER A 161 -11.56 -17.06 -10.80
C SER A 161 -10.18 -16.42 -10.61
N SER A 162 -9.29 -17.12 -9.90
CA SER A 162 -7.86 -16.82 -9.78
C SER A 162 -7.13 -16.73 -11.13
N ALA A 163 -7.73 -17.26 -12.21
CA ALA A 163 -7.20 -17.12 -13.57
C ALA A 163 -7.02 -15.65 -13.99
N TRP A 164 -7.88 -14.75 -13.49
CA TRP A 164 -7.71 -13.31 -13.74
C TRP A 164 -6.37 -12.80 -13.22
N ILE A 165 -6.00 -13.19 -12.00
CA ILE A 165 -4.73 -12.77 -11.37
C ILE A 165 -3.54 -13.34 -12.15
N ARG A 166 -3.58 -14.64 -12.49
CA ARG A 166 -2.51 -15.28 -13.29
C ARG A 166 -2.33 -14.62 -14.65
N ASN A 167 -3.44 -14.37 -15.34
CA ASN A 167 -3.43 -13.76 -16.67
C ASN A 167 -3.02 -12.28 -16.64
N SER A 168 -3.09 -11.63 -15.47
CA SER A 168 -2.59 -10.27 -15.23
C SER A 168 -1.11 -10.23 -14.78
N GLY A 169 -0.40 -11.36 -14.82
CA GLY A 169 1.02 -11.42 -14.42
C GLY A 169 1.24 -11.82 -12.96
N ASP A 170 0.33 -12.62 -12.40
CA ASP A 170 0.30 -13.09 -11.01
C ASP A 170 0.12 -11.97 -9.96
N GLY A 171 -0.35 -10.81 -10.40
CA GLY A 171 -0.69 -9.67 -9.56
C GLY A 171 -1.85 -8.87 -10.17
N LEU A 172 -2.67 -8.29 -9.33
CA LEU A 172 -3.72 -7.36 -9.76
C LEU A 172 -4.04 -6.40 -8.62
N ASN A 173 -4.25 -5.12 -8.94
CA ASN A 173 -4.75 -4.13 -8.00
C ASN A 173 -6.04 -3.51 -8.52
N VAL A 174 -7.05 -3.39 -7.65
CA VAL A 174 -8.29 -2.67 -7.96
C VAL A 174 -8.55 -1.57 -6.93
N PRO A 175 -8.78 -0.31 -7.36
CA PRO A 175 -9.21 0.76 -6.48
C PRO A 175 -10.62 0.50 -5.93
N THR A 176 -10.81 0.69 -4.62
CA THR A 176 -12.14 0.67 -3.98
C THR A 176 -12.45 2.03 -3.35
N GLN A 177 -13.64 2.18 -2.75
CA GLN A 177 -14.04 3.42 -2.07
C GLN A 177 -13.12 3.78 -0.89
N ASN A 178 -12.63 2.77 -0.15
CA ASN A 178 -11.90 2.96 1.11
C ASN A 178 -10.39 2.75 0.97
N GLY A 179 -9.90 2.43 -0.22
CA GLY A 179 -8.50 2.12 -0.49
C GLY A 179 -8.32 1.02 -1.53
N PRO A 180 -7.08 0.65 -1.85
CA PRO A 180 -6.80 -0.39 -2.84
C PRO A 180 -7.04 -1.81 -2.31
N HIS A 181 -7.46 -2.71 -3.20
CA HIS A 181 -7.45 -4.15 -2.96
C HIS A 181 -6.44 -4.80 -3.91
N SER A 182 -5.39 -5.39 -3.33
CA SER A 182 -4.32 -6.06 -4.05
C SER A 182 -4.47 -7.57 -3.97
N PHE A 183 -4.43 -8.22 -5.12
CA PHE A 183 -4.38 -9.65 -5.30
C PHE A 183 -2.98 -10.08 -5.68
N ILE A 184 -2.45 -11.09 -5.01
CA ILE A 184 -1.14 -11.69 -5.28
C ILE A 184 -1.34 -13.17 -5.57
N GLY A 185 -0.76 -13.67 -6.66
CA GLY A 185 -0.82 -15.08 -7.03
C GLY A 185 -0.15 -15.97 -5.98
N GLY A 186 -0.88 -16.96 -5.47
CA GLY A 186 -0.38 -17.86 -4.42
C GLY A 186 0.72 -18.84 -4.84
N SER A 187 0.96 -18.97 -6.15
CA SER A 187 2.07 -19.74 -6.72
C SER A 187 3.43 -19.07 -6.54
N LEU A 188 3.46 -17.73 -6.39
CA LEU A 188 4.69 -16.98 -6.22
C LEU A 188 5.35 -17.29 -4.88
N GLN A 189 6.68 -17.32 -4.85
CA GLN A 189 7.47 -17.55 -3.63
C GLN A 189 8.71 -16.65 -3.57
N GLY A 190 9.29 -16.52 -2.38
CA GLY A 190 10.58 -15.86 -2.18
C GLY A 190 10.62 -14.42 -2.69
N SER A 191 11.70 -14.07 -3.38
CA SER A 191 11.93 -12.70 -3.86
C SER A 191 10.92 -12.27 -4.92
N GLU A 192 10.48 -13.15 -5.83
CA GLU A 192 9.47 -12.77 -6.82
C GLU A 192 8.12 -12.46 -6.16
N ARG A 193 7.70 -13.22 -5.13
CA ARG A 193 6.48 -12.88 -4.37
C ARG A 193 6.61 -11.55 -3.65
N ALA A 194 7.77 -11.29 -3.03
CA ALA A 194 8.00 -10.02 -2.33
C ALA A 194 7.97 -8.82 -3.27
N VAL A 195 8.54 -8.99 -4.47
CA VAL A 195 8.51 -8.00 -5.54
C VAL A 195 7.08 -7.74 -6.02
N THR A 196 6.31 -8.79 -6.36
CA THR A 196 4.91 -8.65 -6.79
C THR A 196 4.06 -8.02 -5.68
N SER A 197 4.25 -8.44 -4.43
CA SER A 197 3.51 -7.87 -3.30
C SER A 197 3.75 -6.37 -3.14
N GLY A 198 5.00 -5.92 -3.26
CA GLY A 198 5.28 -4.48 -3.24
C GLY A 198 4.78 -3.74 -4.48
N HIS A 199 4.87 -4.37 -5.66
CA HIS A 199 4.31 -3.83 -6.91
C HIS A 199 2.80 -3.58 -6.80
N GLU A 200 2.03 -4.54 -6.32
CA GLU A 200 0.58 -4.39 -6.19
C GLU A 200 0.18 -3.49 -5.02
N VAL A 201 0.75 -3.70 -3.83
CA VAL A 201 0.30 -3.01 -2.61
C VAL A 201 0.83 -1.57 -2.54
N PHE A 202 2.09 -1.33 -2.93
CA PHE A 202 2.68 0.01 -2.89
C PHE A 202 2.67 0.67 -4.27
N GLY A 203 3.11 -0.07 -5.28
CA GLY A 203 3.28 0.44 -6.64
C GLY A 203 1.97 0.88 -7.28
N HIS A 204 0.96 0.01 -7.29
CA HIS A 204 -0.40 0.35 -7.72
C HIS A 204 -1.23 0.96 -6.57
N GLY A 205 -1.12 0.40 -5.37
CA GLY A 205 -1.99 0.78 -4.26
C GLY A 205 -1.85 2.22 -3.77
N ILE A 206 -0.62 2.77 -3.66
CA ILE A 206 -0.44 4.17 -3.21
C ILE A 206 -1.04 5.16 -4.21
N PRO A 207 -0.73 5.09 -5.52
CA PRO A 207 -1.40 5.91 -6.53
C PRO A 207 -2.92 5.72 -6.58
N ALA A 208 -3.41 4.48 -6.40
CA ALA A 208 -4.85 4.19 -6.40
C ALA A 208 -5.59 4.87 -5.23
N ALA A 209 -5.05 4.78 -4.01
CA ALA A 209 -5.55 5.49 -2.83
C ALA A 209 -5.64 7.01 -3.08
N LYS A 210 -4.66 7.55 -3.81
CA LYS A 210 -4.56 8.96 -4.16
C LYS A 210 -5.31 9.37 -5.41
N LYS A 211 -5.96 8.40 -6.10
CA LYS A 211 -6.72 8.61 -7.34
C LYS A 211 -5.87 9.25 -8.45
N LEU A 212 -4.59 8.89 -8.54
CA LEU A 212 -3.72 9.32 -9.64
C LEU A 212 -4.17 8.72 -10.97
N LYS A 213 -3.72 9.32 -12.08
CA LYS A 213 -4.11 8.86 -13.42
C LYS A 213 -3.53 7.47 -13.71
N PRO A 214 -4.16 6.67 -14.60
CA PRO A 214 -3.68 5.34 -14.95
C PRO A 214 -2.20 5.31 -15.39
N ALA A 215 -1.78 6.29 -16.20
CA ALA A 215 -0.39 6.46 -16.63
C ALA A 215 0.61 6.57 -15.46
N GLU A 216 0.29 7.42 -14.48
CA GLU A 216 1.12 7.63 -13.29
C GLU A 216 1.12 6.39 -12.40
N ASN A 217 -0.03 5.74 -12.27
CA ASN A 217 -0.21 4.52 -11.50
C ASN A 217 0.65 3.37 -12.06
N ASN A 218 0.56 3.09 -13.37
CA ASN A 218 1.33 2.04 -14.03
C ASN A 218 2.85 2.30 -13.97
N ALA A 219 3.27 3.55 -14.23
CA ALA A 219 4.68 3.93 -14.11
C ALA A 219 5.19 3.75 -12.67
N ASN A 220 4.37 4.08 -11.67
CA ASN A 220 4.74 3.91 -10.27
C ASN A 220 4.91 2.43 -9.88
N ALA A 221 4.08 1.56 -10.43
CA ALA A 221 4.18 0.12 -10.21
C ALA A 221 5.49 -0.45 -10.76
N ILE A 222 5.88 -0.08 -11.99
CA ILE A 222 7.16 -0.46 -12.60
C ILE A 222 8.35 0.11 -11.81
N ARG A 223 8.27 1.36 -11.34
CA ARG A 223 9.31 1.97 -10.50
C ARG A 223 9.46 1.24 -9.16
N THR A 224 8.34 0.82 -8.57
CA THR A 224 8.33 0.10 -7.29
C THR A 224 8.92 -1.31 -7.45
N ASP A 225 8.57 -2.01 -8.53
CA ASP A 225 9.19 -3.28 -8.92
C ASP A 225 10.71 -3.15 -9.00
N ASN A 226 11.20 -2.16 -9.76
CA ASN A 226 12.63 -1.92 -9.92
C ASN A 226 13.35 -1.50 -8.63
N LEU A 227 12.71 -0.70 -7.78
CA LEU A 227 13.24 -0.32 -6.47
C LEU A 227 13.44 -1.55 -5.59
N ILE A 228 12.45 -2.43 -5.49
CA ILE A 228 12.55 -3.65 -4.68
C ILE A 228 13.58 -4.61 -5.27
N ARG A 229 13.62 -4.74 -6.61
CA ARG A 229 14.63 -5.54 -7.31
C ARG A 229 16.05 -5.08 -6.99
N ARG A 230 16.31 -3.76 -6.93
CA ARG A 230 17.63 -3.24 -6.55
C ARG A 230 18.01 -3.58 -5.13
N ILE A 231 17.09 -3.43 -4.17
CA ILE A 231 17.34 -3.82 -2.76
C ILE A 231 17.66 -5.32 -2.65
N LEU A 232 16.98 -6.15 -3.43
CA LEU A 232 17.17 -7.60 -3.45
C LEU A 232 18.32 -8.10 -4.35
N GLY A 233 19.04 -7.20 -5.04
CA GLY A 233 20.10 -7.57 -5.98
C GLY A 233 19.61 -8.33 -7.23
N LEU A 234 18.37 -8.11 -7.66
CA LEU A 234 17.77 -8.71 -8.86
C LEU A 234 17.93 -7.82 -10.10
N PRO A 235 17.88 -8.39 -11.32
CA PRO A 235 17.84 -7.60 -12.56
C PRO A 235 16.60 -6.70 -12.64
N GLN A 236 16.79 -5.48 -13.13
CA GLN A 236 15.72 -4.50 -13.38
C GLN A 236 14.94 -4.86 -14.65
N ARG A 237 13.70 -4.38 -14.72
CA ARG A 237 12.78 -4.57 -15.85
C ARG A 237 12.38 -3.21 -16.43
N ASP A 238 12.21 -3.13 -17.73
CA ASP A 238 11.69 -1.93 -18.41
C ASP A 238 10.16 -1.81 -18.30
N GLY A 239 9.49 -2.88 -17.86
CA GLY A 239 8.05 -2.97 -17.72
C GLY A 239 7.31 -3.22 -19.05
N SER A 240 8.01 -3.58 -20.13
CA SER A 240 7.40 -3.82 -21.46
C SER A 240 6.31 -4.88 -21.49
N ASN A 241 6.31 -5.77 -20.50
CA ASN A 241 5.28 -6.79 -20.27
C ASN A 241 4.19 -6.37 -19.26
N HIS A 242 4.21 -5.14 -18.76
CA HIS A 242 3.24 -4.63 -17.77
C HIS A 242 1.97 -4.12 -18.45
N GLY A 243 0.82 -4.44 -17.86
CA GLY A 243 -0.48 -3.97 -18.32
C GLY A 243 -0.58 -2.44 -18.24
N GLY A 244 -0.73 -1.77 -19.37
CA GLY A 244 -0.74 -0.32 -19.41
C GLY A 244 0.66 0.31 -19.50
N TYR A 245 1.65 -0.47 -19.98
CA TYR A 245 3.00 0.00 -20.29
C TYR A 245 3.03 1.21 -21.23
N LYS A 246 2.13 1.31 -22.21
CA LYS A 246 2.10 2.47 -23.12
C LYS A 246 1.75 3.76 -22.38
N GLU A 247 0.90 3.64 -21.37
CA GLU A 247 0.46 4.71 -20.49
C GLU A 247 1.52 5.02 -19.42
N GLY A 248 2.28 4.03 -18.96
CA GLY A 248 3.20 4.12 -17.82
C GLY A 248 4.66 3.74 -18.09
N HIS A 249 5.17 3.90 -19.31
CA HIS A 249 6.51 3.43 -19.69
C HIS A 249 7.63 4.08 -18.87
N VAL A 250 8.58 3.27 -18.40
CA VAL A 250 9.78 3.71 -17.68
C VAL A 250 11.03 3.38 -18.49
N ILE A 251 11.73 4.42 -18.96
CA ILE A 251 12.99 4.28 -19.72
C ILE A 251 14.20 4.12 -18.78
N ASN A 252 14.17 4.82 -17.64
CA ASN A 252 15.23 4.76 -16.63
C ASN A 252 14.74 3.95 -15.42
N PRO A 253 15.23 2.71 -15.20
CA PRO A 253 14.76 1.86 -14.12
C PRO A 253 15.10 2.38 -12.72
N TYR A 254 16.01 3.35 -12.60
CA TYR A 254 16.47 3.92 -11.32
C TYR A 254 15.59 5.09 -10.82
N ILE A 255 14.56 5.48 -11.57
CA ILE A 255 13.63 6.51 -11.09
C ILE A 255 12.81 5.95 -9.92
N LEU A 256 12.80 6.69 -8.81
CA LEU A 256 12.08 6.32 -7.59
C LEU A 256 10.55 6.42 -7.78
N PRO A 257 9.77 5.59 -7.07
CA PRO A 257 8.32 5.70 -7.00
C PRO A 257 7.83 7.07 -6.50
N ILE A 258 6.65 7.47 -6.95
CA ILE A 258 5.85 8.55 -6.42
C ILE A 258 5.28 8.13 -5.06
N LEU A 259 5.55 8.95 -4.05
CA LEU A 259 5.05 8.76 -2.68
C LEU A 259 3.94 9.74 -2.32
N LYS A 260 3.70 10.78 -3.14
CA LYS A 260 2.87 11.96 -2.83
C LYS A 260 1.55 11.99 -3.56
#